data_AF-A0A9P0FQN7-F1
#
_entry.id   AF-A0A9P0FQN7-F1
#
_cell.length_a   1.000
_cell.length_b   1.000
_cell.length_c   1.000
_cell.angle_alpha   90.00
_cell.angle_beta   90.00
_cell.angle_gamma   90.00
#
_symmetry.space_group_name_H-M   'P 1'
#
loop_
_entity.id
_entity.type
_entity.pdbx_description
1 polymer ?
#
loop_
_entity_poly.entity_id
_entity_poly.type
_entity_poly.pdbx_seq_one_letter_code
_entity_poly.pdbx_strand_id
1 'polypeptide(L)'
;MSSKCKGMQALILEENPLSVFVPCCGHSLNLVGKAAANACTSAVQFFDFVHNLYTFFTQKEIVRIEATHLLEKRSCLETALFAIVWNEILEPFYATNKILQDPKMTLEPAMRTLKSLKLFVESKRDEFDRYEEAAKGISSTDQYVQSRSRTRNVRLDPVDYMKAQDANLSPKDKFKVSGFIPVIDQLCVSLTERLHAYDDVRLKFGFLNHLEEMDAANLYAAADELVGKSLQRRFET
;
A
#
# COMPACT_ATOMS: atom_id res chain seq x y z
N MET A 1 -8.88 18.60 4.74
CA MET A 1 -8.94 19.45 5.94
C MET A 1 -8.83 18.55 7.16
N SER A 2 -7.64 18.02 7.46
CA SER A 2 -7.40 17.22 8.67
C SER A 2 -6.96 18.17 9.78
N SER A 3 -7.81 18.33 10.77
CA SER A 3 -7.58 19.16 11.94
C SER A 3 -6.45 18.61 12.80
N LYS A 4 -5.46 19.47 13.13
CA LYS A 4 -4.56 19.45 14.30
C LYS A 4 -4.73 18.25 15.24
N CYS A 5 -4.15 17.09 14.92
CA CYS A 5 -3.97 16.03 15.90
C CYS A 5 -2.60 16.22 16.57
N LYS A 6 -2.61 16.61 17.85
CA LYS A 6 -1.45 16.52 18.75
C LYS A 6 -1.08 15.04 18.94
N GLY A 7 -0.38 14.45 17.97
CA GLY A 7 0.17 13.10 18.09
C GLY A 7 1.36 13.08 19.05
N MET A 8 1.77 11.89 19.50
CA MET A 8 2.95 11.70 20.36
C MET A 8 4.21 12.38 19.81
N GLN A 9 4.37 12.37 18.48
CA GLN A 9 5.48 13.03 17.80
C GLN A 9 5.48 14.56 18.01
N ALA A 10 4.30 15.20 18.02
CA ALA A 10 4.18 16.63 18.25
C ALA A 10 4.58 17.01 19.68
N LEU A 11 4.18 16.21 20.68
CA LEU A 11 4.58 16.42 22.08
C LEU A 11 6.09 16.24 22.28
N ILE A 12 6.69 15.24 21.65
CA ILE A 12 8.15 15.03 21.72
C ILE A 12 8.91 16.17 21.03
N LEU A 13 8.37 16.75 19.95
CA LEU A 13 8.97 17.90 19.28
C LEU A 13 8.83 19.21 20.08
N GLU A 14 7.77 19.35 20.87
CA GLU A 14 7.61 20.47 21.81
C GLU A 14 8.73 20.46 22.87
N GLU A 15 9.08 19.28 23.38
CA GLU A 15 10.15 19.11 24.39
C GLU A 15 11.56 19.10 23.78
N ASN A 16 11.73 18.46 22.62
CA ASN A 16 13.01 18.38 21.92
C ASN A 16 12.84 18.61 20.40
N PRO A 17 13.13 19.81 19.89
CA PRO A 17 12.96 20.16 18.49
C PRO A 17 13.95 19.47 17.55
N LEU A 18 14.99 18.82 18.08
CA LEU A 18 15.97 18.07 17.29
C LEU A 18 15.57 16.60 17.09
N SER A 19 14.44 16.17 17.65
CA SER A 19 13.96 14.80 17.54
C SER A 19 13.69 14.41 16.08
N VAL A 20 14.24 13.28 15.65
CA VAL A 20 14.01 12.71 14.32
C VAL A 20 13.14 11.47 14.44
N PHE A 21 12.08 11.40 13.65
CA PHE A 21 11.20 10.24 13.59
C PHE A 21 11.43 9.45 12.32
N VAL A 22 11.44 8.14 12.46
CA VAL A 22 11.65 7.20 11.37
C VAL A 22 10.54 6.15 11.44
N PRO A 23 9.90 5.80 10.31
CA PRO A 23 8.95 4.69 10.30
C PRO A 23 9.67 3.37 10.67
N CYS A 24 9.02 2.54 11.50
CA CYS A 24 9.56 1.24 11.87
C CYS A 24 9.53 0.27 10.67
N CYS A 25 10.67 -0.35 10.32
CA CYS A 25 10.81 -1.25 9.18
C CYS A 25 9.70 -2.32 9.07
N GLY A 26 9.49 -3.14 10.11
CA GLY A 26 8.49 -4.22 10.10
C GLY A 26 7.03 -3.74 10.16
N HIS A 27 6.71 -2.81 11.06
CA HIS A 27 5.34 -2.26 11.16
C HIS A 27 4.94 -1.49 9.89
N SER A 28 5.92 -0.90 9.22
CA SER A 28 5.69 -0.13 8.01
C SER A 28 5.17 -0.99 6.85
N LEU A 29 5.67 -2.22 6.63
CA LEU A 29 5.23 -3.05 5.49
C LEU A 29 3.78 -3.52 5.62
N ASN A 30 3.36 -3.91 6.82
CA ASN A 30 1.97 -4.28 7.06
C ASN A 30 1.02 -3.10 6.78
N LEU A 31 1.45 -1.88 7.09
CA LEU A 31 0.69 -0.67 6.76
C LEU A 31 0.68 -0.39 5.25
N VAL A 32 1.74 -0.74 4.49
CA VAL A 32 1.73 -0.69 3.01
C VAL A 32 0.63 -1.60 2.47
N GLY A 33 0.63 -2.86 2.91
CA GLY A 33 -0.36 -3.85 2.48
C GLY A 33 -1.78 -3.41 2.80
N LYS A 34 -2.01 -2.85 4.00
CA LYS A 34 -3.31 -2.30 4.39
C LYS A 34 -3.73 -1.11 3.53
N ALA A 35 -2.82 -0.17 3.23
CA ALA A 35 -3.14 0.97 2.37
C ALA A 35 -3.54 0.50 0.97
N ALA A 36 -2.80 -0.46 0.41
CA ALA A 36 -3.10 -1.02 -0.90
C ALA A 36 -4.40 -1.84 -0.94
N ALA A 37 -4.69 -2.63 0.09
CA ALA A 37 -5.96 -3.35 0.23
C ALA A 37 -7.17 -2.41 0.27
N ASN A 38 -6.98 -1.17 0.76
CA ASN A 38 -8.00 -0.13 0.82
C ASN A 38 -7.97 0.83 -0.39
N ALA A 39 -7.10 0.60 -1.38
CA ALA A 39 -6.94 1.51 -2.52
C ALA A 39 -8.16 1.53 -3.44
N CYS A 40 -8.94 0.44 -3.48
CA CYS A 40 -10.14 0.35 -4.30
C CYS A 40 -11.22 -0.53 -3.66
N THR A 41 -12.47 -0.25 -4.02
CA THR A 41 -13.63 -1.00 -3.51
C THR A 41 -13.55 -2.50 -3.82
N SER A 42 -13.01 -2.88 -4.97
CA SER A 42 -12.91 -4.29 -5.36
C SER A 42 -11.91 -5.06 -4.49
N ALA A 43 -10.78 -4.45 -4.12
CA ALA A 43 -9.81 -5.04 -3.20
C ALA A 43 -10.38 -5.15 -1.78
N VAL A 44 -11.10 -4.12 -1.30
CA VAL A 44 -11.80 -4.17 -0.01
C VAL A 44 -12.80 -5.33 0.02
N GLN A 45 -13.64 -5.45 -1.02
CA GLN A 45 -14.62 -6.54 -1.11
C GLN A 45 -13.97 -7.92 -1.14
N PHE A 46 -12.81 -8.06 -1.80
CA PHE A 46 -12.02 -9.29 -1.79
C PHE A 46 -11.55 -9.65 -0.38
N PHE A 47 -10.94 -8.72 0.35
CA PHE A 47 -10.46 -9.00 1.71
C PHE A 47 -11.60 -9.19 2.71
N ASP A 48 -12.72 -8.49 2.55
CA ASP A 48 -13.95 -8.74 3.32
C ASP A 48 -14.46 -10.16 3.09
N PHE A 49 -14.44 -10.63 1.84
CA PHE A 49 -14.81 -11.99 1.50
C PHE A 49 -13.88 -13.03 2.16
N VAL A 50 -12.56 -12.84 2.07
CA VAL A 50 -11.57 -13.71 2.72
C VAL A 50 -11.73 -13.69 4.25
N HIS A 51 -11.99 -12.53 4.84
CA HIS A 51 -12.23 -12.40 6.27
C HIS A 51 -13.51 -13.11 6.72
N ASN A 52 -14.59 -12.98 5.95
CA ASN A 52 -15.84 -13.69 6.21
C ASN A 52 -15.65 -15.21 6.11
N LEU A 53 -14.84 -15.68 5.14
CA LEU A 53 -14.44 -17.08 5.02
C LEU A 53 -13.68 -17.58 6.24
N TYR A 54 -12.66 -16.84 6.67
CA TYR A 54 -11.89 -17.19 7.86
C TYR A 54 -12.77 -17.24 9.12
N THR A 55 -13.63 -16.22 9.29
CA THR A 55 -14.57 -16.15 10.40
C THR A 55 -15.53 -17.34 10.34
N PHE A 56 -16.08 -17.66 9.16
CA PHE A 56 -16.96 -18.81 8.97
C PHE A 56 -16.32 -20.13 9.43
N PHE A 57 -15.10 -20.42 8.98
CA PHE A 57 -14.42 -21.67 9.34
C PHE A 57 -13.98 -21.73 10.80
N THR A 58 -13.83 -20.59 11.46
CA THR A 58 -13.50 -20.51 12.90
C THR A 58 -14.73 -20.56 13.81
N GLN A 59 -15.96 -20.51 13.28
CA GLN A 59 -17.22 -20.61 14.04
C GLN A 59 -17.67 -22.07 14.28
N LYS A 60 -18.53 -22.25 15.29
CA LYS A 60 -19.12 -23.54 15.68
C LYS A 60 -20.10 -24.06 14.60
N GLU A 61 -20.21 -25.39 14.51
CA GLU A 61 -20.84 -26.15 13.43
C GLU A 61 -22.26 -25.71 13.02
N ILE A 62 -23.06 -25.21 13.97
CA ILE A 62 -24.48 -24.85 13.76
C ILE A 62 -24.66 -23.60 12.86
N VAL A 63 -23.68 -22.69 12.79
CA VAL A 63 -23.77 -21.44 12.00
C VAL A 63 -23.31 -21.66 10.54
N ARG A 64 -22.89 -22.88 10.19
CA ARG A 64 -22.23 -23.14 8.89
C ARG A 64 -23.18 -23.17 7.68
N ILE A 65 -24.48 -23.37 7.89
CA ILE A 65 -25.42 -23.64 6.79
C ILE A 65 -25.90 -22.34 6.12
N GLU A 66 -25.84 -21.20 6.82
CA GLU A 66 -26.32 -19.91 6.29
C GLU A 66 -25.28 -19.18 5.42
N ALA A 67 -23.98 -19.46 5.60
CA ALA A 67 -22.92 -18.77 4.85
C ALA A 67 -22.53 -19.44 3.52
N THR A 68 -22.90 -20.70 3.27
CA THR A 68 -22.66 -21.38 1.99
C THR A 68 -23.38 -20.70 0.82
N HIS A 69 -24.60 -20.21 1.05
CA HIS A 69 -25.35 -19.41 0.06
C HIS A 69 -24.71 -18.03 -0.24
N LEU A 70 -23.92 -17.47 0.69
CA LEU A 70 -23.20 -16.21 0.47
C LEU A 70 -21.90 -16.43 -0.31
N LEU A 71 -21.28 -17.61 -0.15
CA LEU A 71 -20.09 -18.03 -0.88
C LEU A 71 -20.35 -18.22 -2.37
N GLU A 72 -21.44 -18.89 -2.73
CA GLU A 72 -21.86 -19.10 -4.12
C GLU A 72 -22.21 -17.78 -4.84
N LYS A 73 -22.59 -16.74 -4.09
CA LYS A 73 -23.01 -15.45 -4.66
C LYS A 73 -21.85 -14.50 -4.99
N ARG A 74 -20.60 -14.85 -4.63
CA ARG A 74 -19.43 -13.94 -4.70
C ARG A 74 -18.16 -14.53 -5.33
N SER A 75 -18.19 -15.77 -5.82
CA SER A 75 -17.13 -16.34 -6.64
C SER A 75 -17.18 -15.78 -8.07
N CYS A 76 -16.79 -14.52 -8.23
CA CYS A 76 -16.67 -13.87 -9.53
C CYS A 76 -15.20 -13.86 -9.99
N LEU A 77 -14.99 -13.63 -11.29
CA LEU A 77 -13.66 -13.58 -11.93
C LEU A 77 -12.72 -12.61 -11.19
N GLU A 78 -13.24 -11.51 -10.64
CA GLU A 78 -12.49 -10.54 -9.86
C GLU A 78 -11.89 -11.11 -8.57
N THR A 79 -12.63 -11.99 -7.87
CA THR A 79 -12.16 -12.64 -6.64
C THR A 79 -11.02 -13.60 -6.96
N ALA A 80 -11.13 -14.36 -8.06
CA ALA A 80 -10.06 -15.24 -8.53
C ALA A 80 -8.82 -14.44 -8.95
N LEU A 81 -9.01 -13.36 -9.70
CA LEU A 81 -7.92 -12.48 -10.14
C LEU A 81 -7.19 -11.87 -8.94
N PHE A 82 -7.92 -11.30 -7.97
CA PHE A 82 -7.30 -10.77 -6.76
C PHE A 82 -6.64 -11.86 -5.91
N ALA A 83 -7.19 -13.06 -5.83
CA ALA A 83 -6.55 -14.16 -5.12
C ALA A 83 -5.18 -14.50 -5.72
N ILE A 84 -5.07 -14.60 -7.05
CA ILE A 84 -3.80 -14.88 -7.74
C ILE A 84 -2.81 -13.74 -7.53
N VAL A 85 -3.25 -12.50 -7.79
CA VAL A 85 -2.40 -11.30 -7.67
C VAL A 85 -1.88 -11.15 -6.24
N TRP A 86 -2.76 -11.22 -5.24
CA TRP A 86 -2.35 -11.10 -3.85
C TRP A 86 -1.50 -12.27 -3.37
N ASN A 87 -1.75 -13.50 -3.85
CA ASN A 87 -0.87 -14.62 -3.52
C ASN A 87 0.56 -14.39 -4.02
N GLU A 88 0.73 -13.91 -5.26
CA GLU A 88 2.07 -13.58 -5.79
C GLU A 88 2.71 -12.37 -5.09
N ILE A 89 1.94 -11.36 -4.69
CA ILE A 89 2.48 -10.16 -4.02
C ILE A 89 2.84 -10.47 -2.56
N LEU A 90 2.00 -11.21 -1.83
CA LEU A 90 2.17 -11.42 -0.40
C LEU A 90 3.41 -12.23 -0.05
N GLU A 91 3.89 -13.11 -0.93
CA GLU A 91 5.07 -13.92 -0.67
C GLU A 91 6.37 -13.09 -0.59
N PRO A 92 6.74 -12.27 -1.60
CA PRO A 92 7.86 -11.32 -1.48
C PRO A 92 7.68 -10.29 -0.37
N PHE A 93 6.44 -9.86 -0.10
CA PHE A 93 6.14 -8.96 1.02
C PHE A 93 6.46 -9.60 2.37
N TYR A 94 6.01 -10.84 2.58
CA TYR A 94 6.28 -11.58 3.82
C TYR A 94 7.77 -11.86 3.99
N ALA A 95 8.45 -12.31 2.93
CA ALA A 95 9.90 -12.53 2.95
C ALA A 95 10.66 -11.26 3.31
N THR A 96 10.31 -10.13 2.69
CA THR A 96 10.90 -8.83 3.01
C THR A 96 10.61 -8.43 4.45
N ASN A 97 9.37 -8.61 4.93
CA ASN A 97 8.99 -8.27 6.29
C ASN A 97 9.78 -9.08 7.32
N LYS A 98 9.99 -10.38 7.07
CA LYS A 98 10.80 -11.25 7.92
C LYS A 98 12.26 -10.81 7.97
N ILE A 99 12.82 -10.43 6.82
CA ILE A 99 14.18 -9.89 6.71
C ILE A 99 14.29 -8.59 7.53
N LEU A 100 13.34 -7.66 7.36
CA LEU A 100 13.35 -6.37 8.05
C LEU A 100 13.12 -6.45 9.57
N GLN A 101 12.58 -7.55 10.07
CA GLN A 101 12.39 -7.79 11.50
C GLN A 101 13.61 -8.46 12.18
N ASP A 102 14.66 -8.79 11.41
CA ASP A 102 15.89 -9.34 11.99
C ASP A 102 16.59 -8.29 12.88
N PRO A 103 16.95 -8.61 14.14
CA PRO A 103 17.58 -7.66 15.05
C PRO A 103 18.98 -7.21 14.62
N LYS A 104 19.65 -7.96 13.73
CA LYS A 104 20.96 -7.60 13.15
C LYS A 104 20.82 -6.79 11.85
N MET A 105 19.60 -6.47 11.44
CA MET A 105 19.35 -5.72 10.21
C MET A 105 19.96 -4.33 10.28
N THR A 106 20.70 -3.94 9.25
CA THR A 106 21.25 -2.60 9.07
C THR A 106 20.47 -1.83 8.00
N LEU A 107 20.59 -0.50 8.02
CA LEU A 107 19.78 0.40 7.18
C LEU A 107 20.00 0.16 5.67
N GLU A 108 21.25 -0.05 5.25
CA GLU A 108 21.61 -0.24 3.84
C GLU A 108 20.99 -1.51 3.22
N PRO A 109 21.17 -2.72 3.79
CA PRO A 109 20.46 -3.91 3.34
C PRO A 109 18.93 -3.75 3.37
N ALA A 110 18.36 -3.12 4.39
CA ALA A 110 16.92 -2.86 4.47
C ALA A 110 16.41 -2.03 3.28
N MET A 111 17.12 -0.95 2.94
CA MET A 111 16.80 -0.11 1.78
C MET A 111 16.95 -0.86 0.46
N ARG A 112 17.97 -1.71 0.31
CA ARG A 112 18.13 -2.55 -0.89
C ARG A 112 16.97 -3.53 -1.06
N THR A 113 16.56 -4.22 0.01
CA THR A 113 15.44 -5.17 -0.07
C THR A 113 14.13 -4.45 -0.38
N LEU A 114 13.89 -3.27 0.20
CA LEU A 114 12.70 -2.46 -0.12
C LEU A 114 12.72 -1.95 -1.56
N LYS A 115 13.87 -1.54 -2.09
CA LYS A 115 14.03 -1.16 -3.51
C LYS A 115 13.73 -2.34 -4.43
N SER A 116 14.25 -3.53 -4.11
CA SER A 116 13.95 -4.76 -4.85
C SER A 116 12.45 -5.09 -4.84
N LEU A 117 11.81 -5.01 -3.68
CA LEU A 117 10.37 -5.23 -3.55
C LEU A 117 9.55 -4.21 -4.36
N LYS A 118 9.96 -2.94 -4.35
CA LYS A 118 9.33 -1.90 -5.18
C LYS A 118 9.41 -2.24 -6.66
N LEU A 119 10.60 -2.58 -7.18
CA LEU A 119 10.78 -2.93 -8.59
C LEU A 119 9.95 -4.16 -8.98
N PHE A 120 9.85 -5.15 -8.09
CA PHE A 120 8.99 -6.32 -8.30
C PHE A 120 7.52 -5.92 -8.42
N VAL A 121 7.01 -5.06 -7.53
CA VAL A 121 5.61 -4.62 -7.58
C VAL A 121 5.34 -3.78 -8.84
N GLU A 122 6.28 -2.93 -9.24
CA GLU A 122 6.18 -2.15 -10.47
C GLU A 122 6.08 -3.05 -11.70
N SER A 123 6.84 -4.16 -11.77
CA SER A 123 6.74 -5.10 -12.89
C SER A 123 5.37 -5.76 -13.00
N LYS A 124 4.69 -5.98 -11.86
CA LYS A 124 3.36 -6.61 -11.85
C LYS A 124 2.30 -5.76 -12.54
N ARG A 125 2.50 -4.44 -12.64
CA ARG A 125 1.57 -3.51 -13.31
C ARG A 125 1.28 -3.91 -14.76
N ASP A 126 2.29 -4.43 -15.46
CA ASP A 126 2.20 -4.79 -16.88
C ASP A 126 1.74 -6.25 -17.09
N GLU A 127 1.73 -7.07 -16.03
CA GLU A 127 1.41 -8.50 -16.08
C GLU A 127 -0.11 -8.80 -15.96
N PHE A 128 -0.97 -7.79 -16.09
CA PHE A 128 -2.42 -7.94 -15.91
C PHE A 128 -3.05 -9.03 -16.79
N ASP A 129 -2.68 -9.09 -18.07
CA ASP A 129 -3.26 -10.05 -19.02
C ASP A 129 -2.95 -11.50 -18.61
N ARG A 130 -1.77 -11.74 -18.01
CA ARG A 130 -1.42 -13.07 -17.47
C ARG A 130 -2.33 -13.45 -16.31
N TYR A 131 -2.62 -12.51 -15.42
CA TYR A 131 -3.50 -12.75 -14.27
C TYR A 131 -4.94 -13.00 -14.68
N GLU A 132 -5.42 -12.30 -15.71
CA GLU A 132 -6.76 -12.52 -16.25
C GLU A 132 -6.91 -13.93 -16.84
N GLU A 133 -5.97 -14.37 -17.68
CA GLU A 133 -6.03 -15.70 -18.29
C GLU A 133 -5.91 -16.82 -17.24
N ALA A 134 -5.05 -16.64 -16.22
CA ALA A 134 -4.97 -17.55 -15.09
C ALA A 134 -6.28 -17.59 -14.28
N ALA A 135 -6.92 -16.43 -14.08
CA ALA A 135 -8.20 -16.34 -13.38
C ALA A 135 -9.33 -17.02 -14.16
N LYS A 136 -9.37 -16.90 -15.49
CA LYS A 136 -10.32 -17.62 -16.36
C LYS A 136 -10.12 -19.14 -16.32
N GLY A 137 -8.87 -19.60 -16.16
CA GLY A 137 -8.58 -21.03 -15.99
C GLY A 137 -9.13 -21.60 -14.69
N ILE A 138 -9.19 -20.80 -13.62
CA ILE A 138 -9.67 -21.23 -12.29
C ILE A 138 -11.18 -20.98 -12.13
N SER A 139 -11.68 -19.86 -12.64
CA SER A 139 -13.08 -19.50 -12.54
C SER A 139 -13.83 -20.02 -13.75
N SER A 140 -14.84 -20.86 -13.55
CA SER A 140 -15.71 -21.36 -14.62
C SER A 140 -16.62 -20.26 -15.23
N THR A 141 -16.32 -18.98 -15.02
CA THR A 141 -17.13 -17.81 -15.39
C THR A 141 -16.27 -16.75 -16.05
N ASP A 142 -16.64 -16.34 -17.26
CA ASP A 142 -15.85 -15.42 -18.10
C ASP A 142 -16.35 -13.94 -18.02
N GLN A 143 -17.20 -13.64 -17.03
CA GLN A 143 -17.91 -12.37 -16.95
C GLN A 143 -17.54 -11.59 -15.70
N TYR A 144 -17.01 -10.38 -15.92
CA TYR A 144 -16.85 -9.36 -14.89
C TYR A 144 -18.23 -8.91 -14.37
N VAL A 145 -18.32 -8.65 -13.07
CA VAL A 145 -19.50 -8.10 -12.40
C VAL A 145 -19.77 -6.72 -12.98
N GLN A 146 -20.75 -6.66 -13.89
CA GLN A 146 -21.28 -5.38 -14.35
C GLN A 146 -21.95 -4.68 -13.17
N SER A 147 -21.31 -3.62 -12.68
CA SER A 147 -21.94 -2.72 -11.72
C SER A 147 -23.20 -2.14 -12.37
N ARG A 148 -24.37 -2.56 -11.88
CA ARG A 148 -25.64 -1.93 -12.28
C ARG A 148 -25.55 -0.46 -11.92
N SER A 149 -25.39 0.40 -12.92
CA SER A 149 -25.60 1.83 -12.75
C SER A 149 -27.05 1.99 -12.28
N ARG A 150 -27.23 2.36 -11.00
CA ARG A 150 -28.52 2.92 -10.58
C ARG A 150 -28.61 4.27 -11.28
N THR A 151 -29.45 4.35 -12.31
CA THR A 151 -29.91 5.61 -12.85
C THR A 151 -30.46 6.43 -11.68
N ARG A 152 -29.72 7.46 -11.29
CA ARG A 152 -30.19 8.45 -10.32
C ARG A 152 -31.43 9.08 -10.96
N ASN A 153 -32.57 9.04 -10.28
CA ASN A 153 -33.75 9.77 -10.72
C ASN A 153 -33.39 11.26 -10.78
N VAL A 154 -33.10 11.75 -11.98
CA VAL A 154 -32.82 13.16 -12.25
C VAL A 154 -34.16 13.88 -12.16
N ARG A 155 -34.42 14.54 -11.03
CA ARG A 155 -35.29 15.72 -11.07
C ARG A 155 -34.52 16.78 -11.84
N LEU A 156 -35.05 17.16 -12.99
CA LEU A 156 -34.50 18.14 -13.91
C LEU A 156 -34.42 19.51 -13.22
N ASP A 157 -33.21 20.03 -13.06
CA ASP A 157 -32.95 21.47 -13.02
C ASP A 157 -31.97 21.80 -14.16
N PRO A 158 -32.18 22.88 -14.93
CA PRO A 158 -31.41 23.15 -16.13
C PRO A 158 -30.12 23.91 -15.83
N VAL A 159 -29.19 23.84 -16.79
CA VAL A 159 -27.99 24.67 -17.02
C VAL A 159 -26.64 23.96 -16.78
N ASP A 160 -26.07 23.53 -17.91
CA ASP A 160 -24.65 23.52 -18.27
C ASP A 160 -23.61 23.03 -17.26
N TYR A 161 -23.71 21.76 -16.89
CA TYR A 161 -22.50 20.97 -16.69
C TYR A 161 -22.32 20.07 -17.91
N MET A 162 -21.24 20.33 -18.67
CA MET A 162 -20.71 19.37 -19.62
C MET A 162 -20.54 18.03 -18.89
N LYS A 163 -21.50 17.12 -19.11
CA LYS A 163 -21.35 15.73 -18.69
C LYS A 163 -20.10 15.23 -19.39
N ALA A 164 -19.03 15.03 -18.62
CA ALA A 164 -17.96 14.16 -19.05
C ALA A 164 -18.64 12.88 -19.54
N GLN A 165 -18.51 12.59 -20.83
CA GLN A 165 -18.94 11.31 -21.37
C GLN A 165 -18.18 10.26 -20.57
N ASP A 166 -18.89 9.52 -19.72
CA ASP A 166 -18.35 8.30 -19.13
C ASP A 166 -17.84 7.46 -20.31
N ALA A 167 -16.52 7.38 -20.47
CA ALA A 167 -15.92 6.61 -21.53
C ALA A 167 -16.49 5.17 -21.44
N ASN A 168 -17.06 4.67 -22.53
CA ASN A 168 -17.50 3.29 -22.68
C ASN A 168 -16.26 2.37 -22.67
N LEU A 169 -15.65 2.20 -21.50
CA LEU A 169 -14.56 1.26 -21.28
C LEU A 169 -15.13 -0.16 -21.19
N SER A 170 -14.43 -1.12 -21.78
CA SER A 170 -14.75 -2.54 -21.62
C SER A 170 -14.79 -2.89 -20.12
N PRO A 171 -15.63 -3.84 -19.66
CA PRO A 171 -15.62 -4.30 -18.27
C PRO A 171 -14.22 -4.70 -17.77
N LYS A 172 -13.39 -5.26 -18.66
CA LYS A 172 -11.96 -5.54 -18.42
C LYS A 172 -11.17 -4.27 -18.11
N ASP A 173 -11.23 -3.27 -18.98
CA ASP A 173 -10.47 -2.02 -18.82
C ASP A 173 -10.96 -1.22 -17.62
N LYS A 174 -12.27 -1.26 -17.35
CA LYS A 174 -12.86 -0.66 -16.16
C LYS A 174 -12.26 -1.30 -14.90
N PHE A 175 -12.22 -2.63 -14.82
CA PHE A 175 -11.62 -3.32 -13.67
C PHE A 175 -10.11 -3.11 -13.57
N LYS A 176 -9.39 -3.08 -14.70
CA LYS A 176 -7.95 -2.79 -14.72
C LYS A 176 -7.65 -1.40 -14.14
N VAL A 177 -8.38 -0.37 -14.59
CA VAL A 177 -8.17 1.02 -14.17
C VAL A 177 -8.72 1.31 -12.77
N SER A 178 -9.87 0.73 -12.39
CA SER A 178 -10.50 1.01 -11.10
C SER A 178 -10.10 0.06 -9.98
N GLY A 179 -9.57 -1.11 -10.31
CA GLY A 179 -9.30 -2.20 -9.38
C GLY A 179 -7.82 -2.51 -9.26
N PHE A 180 -7.20 -2.97 -10.34
CA PHE A 180 -5.84 -3.50 -10.33
C PHE A 180 -4.76 -2.40 -10.22
N ILE A 181 -4.79 -1.41 -11.13
CA ILE A 181 -3.79 -0.34 -11.17
C ILE A 181 -3.72 0.44 -9.84
N PRO A 182 -4.84 0.85 -9.20
CA PRO A 182 -4.79 1.58 -7.94
C PRO A 182 -4.12 0.79 -6.81
N VAL A 183 -4.27 -0.53 -6.76
CA VAL A 183 -3.62 -1.38 -5.74
C VAL A 183 -2.10 -1.37 -5.92
N ILE A 184 -1.63 -1.60 -7.16
CA ILE A 184 -0.20 -1.62 -7.48
C ILE A 184 0.41 -0.23 -7.28
N ASP A 185 -0.23 0.82 -7.79
CA ASP A 185 0.25 2.19 -7.65
C ASP A 185 0.30 2.60 -6.17
N GLN A 186 -0.70 2.21 -5.36
CA GLN A 186 -0.69 2.47 -3.91
C GLN A 186 0.46 1.75 -3.18
N LEU A 187 0.78 0.50 -3.56
CA LEU A 187 1.96 -0.20 -3.03
C LEU A 187 3.24 0.56 -3.38
N CYS A 188 3.39 0.99 -4.64
CA CYS A 188 4.57 1.72 -5.11
C CYS A 188 4.75 3.07 -4.41
N VAL A 189 3.67 3.86 -4.28
CA VAL A 189 3.68 5.14 -3.56
C VAL A 189 4.09 4.93 -2.11
N SER A 190 3.44 3.98 -1.43
CA SER A 190 3.71 3.67 -0.02
C SER A 190 5.16 3.18 0.20
N LEU A 191 5.70 2.35 -0.69
CA LEU A 191 7.09 1.89 -0.62
C LEU A 191 8.08 3.02 -0.91
N THR A 192 7.75 3.94 -1.81
CA THR A 192 8.60 5.09 -2.17
C THR A 192 8.70 6.10 -1.02
N GLU A 193 7.57 6.45 -0.40
CA GLU A 193 7.57 7.26 0.84
C GLU A 193 8.42 6.60 1.93
N ARG A 194 8.30 5.27 2.04
CA ARG A 194 9.17 4.33 2.77
C ARG A 194 10.66 4.64 2.61
N LEU A 195 11.09 4.49 1.36
CA LEU A 195 12.48 4.62 0.96
C LEU A 195 13.01 6.03 1.18
N HIS A 196 12.23 7.06 0.88
CA HIS A 196 12.63 8.45 1.12
C HIS A 196 12.89 8.72 2.61
N ALA A 197 12.04 8.22 3.50
CA ALA A 197 12.26 8.38 4.94
C ALA A 197 13.56 7.70 5.42
N TYR A 198 13.95 6.56 4.84
CA TYR A 198 15.23 5.90 5.15
C TYR A 198 16.43 6.58 4.47
N ASP A 199 16.26 7.06 3.24
CA ASP A 199 17.27 7.87 2.55
C ASP A 199 17.59 9.14 3.35
N ASP A 200 16.59 9.80 3.94
CA ASP A 200 16.79 10.96 4.83
C ASP A 200 17.64 10.61 6.06
N VAL A 201 17.36 9.50 6.71
CA VAL A 201 18.12 9.03 7.89
C VAL A 201 19.55 8.70 7.49
N ARG A 202 19.71 8.02 6.36
CA ARG A 202 21.03 7.71 5.83
C ARG A 202 21.82 8.98 5.52
N LEU A 203 21.20 9.99 4.92
CA LEU A 203 21.89 11.25 4.61
C LEU A 203 22.26 12.02 5.89
N LYS A 204 21.41 12.00 6.91
CA LYS A 204 21.66 12.69 8.18
C LYS A 204 22.70 12.00 9.05
N PHE A 205 22.61 10.68 9.19
CA PHE A 205 23.39 9.92 10.17
C PHE A 205 24.43 9.00 9.53
N GLY A 206 24.50 8.91 8.21
CA GLY A 206 25.40 8.00 7.50
C GLY A 206 26.88 8.28 7.77
N PHE A 207 27.24 9.53 8.07
CA PHE A 207 28.61 9.89 8.46
C PHE A 207 29.08 9.16 9.74
N LEU A 208 28.15 8.75 10.61
CA LEU A 208 28.49 7.98 11.82
C LEU A 208 29.12 6.62 11.51
N ASN A 209 28.90 6.08 10.31
CA ASN A 209 29.53 4.83 9.88
C ASN A 209 30.96 5.02 9.38
N HIS A 210 31.43 6.26 9.21
CA HIS A 210 32.74 6.62 8.67
C HIS A 210 33.58 7.45 9.65
N LEU A 211 33.29 7.37 10.95
CA LEU A 211 33.95 8.18 11.98
C LEU A 211 35.46 7.96 12.08
N GLU A 212 35.94 6.75 11.75
CA GLU A 212 37.36 6.40 11.78
C GLU A 212 38.12 6.93 10.55
N GLU A 213 37.41 7.28 9.48
CA GLU A 213 37.98 7.70 8.18
C GLU A 213 37.88 9.21 7.96
N MET A 214 37.12 9.93 8.79
CA MET A 214 36.86 11.36 8.61
C MET A 214 37.81 12.23 9.45
N ASP A 215 38.38 13.25 8.80
CA ASP A 215 39.09 14.33 9.49
C ASP A 215 38.16 15.14 10.39
N ALA A 216 38.70 15.66 11.50
CA ALA A 216 37.95 16.43 12.49
C ALA A 216 37.15 17.59 11.87
N ALA A 217 37.71 18.28 10.87
CA ALA A 217 37.03 19.38 10.17
C ALA A 217 35.74 18.94 9.43
N ASN A 218 35.77 17.78 8.79
CA ASN A 218 34.61 17.23 8.10
C ASN A 218 33.57 16.71 9.08
N LEU A 219 34.01 16.22 10.25
CA LEU A 219 33.13 15.76 11.32
C LEU A 219 32.36 16.93 11.95
N TYR A 220 33.02 18.06 12.20
CA TYR A 220 32.34 19.28 12.66
C TYR A 220 31.37 19.84 11.61
N ALA A 221 31.74 19.85 10.33
CA ALA A 221 30.84 20.29 9.26
C ALA A 221 29.58 19.41 9.14
N ALA A 222 29.73 18.09 9.23
CA ALA A 222 28.59 17.15 9.23
C ALA A 222 27.70 17.31 10.48
N ALA A 223 28.30 17.59 11.63
CA ALA A 223 27.56 17.88 12.86
C ALA A 223 26.76 19.19 12.76
N ASP A 224 27.34 20.25 12.20
CA ASP A 224 26.65 21.52 11.96
C ASP A 224 25.51 21.36 10.95
N GLU A 225 25.71 20.57 9.89
CA GLU A 225 24.68 20.25 8.91
C GLU A 225 23.51 19.45 9.52
N LEU A 226 23.81 18.53 10.44
CA LEU A 226 22.81 17.77 11.19
C LEU A 226 21.90 18.69 12.01
N VAL A 227 22.48 19.68 12.70
CA VAL A 227 21.73 20.67 13.50
C VAL A 227 20.95 21.63 12.60
N GLY A 228 21.56 22.11 11.51
CA GLY A 228 20.94 23.03 10.55
C GLY A 228 19.72 22.43 9.84
N LYS A 229 19.84 21.21 9.29
CA LYS A 229 18.74 20.51 8.59
C LYS A 229 17.59 20.12 9.53
N SER A 230 17.84 20.00 10.82
CA SER A 230 16.83 19.67 11.83
C SER A 230 15.94 20.88 12.15
N LEU A 231 16.48 22.10 12.06
CA LEU A 231 15.74 23.35 12.28
C LEU A 231 14.92 23.80 11.05
N GLN A 232 15.32 23.40 9.83
CA GLN A 232 14.67 23.82 8.57
C GLN A 232 13.31 23.16 8.30
N ARG A 233 13.06 21.94 8.81
CA ARG A 233 11.75 21.25 8.70
C ARG A 233 10.60 21.95 9.44
N ARG A 234 10.87 23.03 10.18
CA ARG A 234 9.88 23.83 10.92
C ARG A 234 8.94 24.63 10.01
N PHE A 235 9.20 24.73 8.70
CA PHE A 235 8.46 25.60 7.77
C PHE A 235 7.70 24.87 6.65
N GLU A 236 7.74 23.55 6.56
CA GLU A 236 7.13 22.78 5.45
C GLU A 236 6.00 21.82 5.88
N THR A 237 5.54 21.86 7.13
CA THR A 237 4.33 21.15 7.62
C THR A 237 3.25 22.12 8.06
#